data_AF-A0AA39EYL6-F1
#
_entry.id   AF-A0AA39EYL6-F1
#
_cell.length_a   1.000
_cell.length_b   1.000
_cell.length_c   1.000
_cell.angle_alpha   90.00
_cell.angle_beta   90.00
_cell.angle_gamma   90.00
#
_symmetry.space_group_name_H-M   'P 1'
#
loop_
_entity.id
_entity.type
_entity.pdbx_description
1 polymer ?
#
loop_
_entity_poly.entity_id
_entity_poly.type
_entity_poly.pdbx_seq_one_letter_code
_entity_poly.pdbx_strand_id
1 'polypeptide(L)'
;MFLRLCLLRSFRTCWTGKVNYSSVPDELTFFKNDMIVCWHREPKFPYDCSKPLPEMQPESKSVLKVTTNEAYKLFNKEEPRPIIAEEMAKMTYTTKHIWFPRARDKKKMRMEPDRPYL
;
A
#
# COMPACT_ATOMS: atom_id res chain seq x y z
N MET A 1 -60.50 51.14 -8.64
CA MET A 1 -59.26 51.35 -9.42
C MET A 1 -58.21 50.37 -8.91
N PHE A 2 -57.50 49.74 -9.84
CA PHE A 2 -56.86 48.43 -9.71
C PHE A 2 -55.65 48.36 -8.78
N LEU A 3 -55.57 47.31 -7.95
CA LEU A 3 -54.33 46.84 -7.32
C LEU A 3 -53.37 46.33 -8.39
N ARG A 4 -52.11 46.80 -8.38
CA ARG A 4 -50.99 46.14 -9.05
C ARG A 4 -50.24 45.28 -8.03
N LEU A 5 -50.40 43.96 -8.11
CA LEU A 5 -49.46 43.01 -7.51
C LEU A 5 -48.49 42.53 -8.59
N CYS A 6 -47.23 42.91 -8.49
CA CYS A 6 -46.14 42.37 -9.30
C CYS A 6 -45.68 41.03 -8.70
N LEU A 7 -45.99 39.92 -9.38
CA LEU A 7 -45.39 38.61 -9.10
C LEU A 7 -44.30 38.33 -10.14
N LEU A 8 -43.05 38.63 -9.80
CA LEU A 8 -41.88 38.17 -10.56
C LEU A 8 -41.65 36.68 -10.27
N ARG A 9 -42.13 35.80 -11.15
CA ARG A 9 -41.75 34.38 -11.15
C ARG A 9 -40.36 34.24 -11.77
N SER A 10 -39.36 34.01 -10.92
CA SER A 10 -38.05 33.52 -11.35
C SER A 10 -38.20 32.14 -11.99
N PHE A 11 -38.06 32.06 -13.31
CA PHE A 11 -37.80 30.79 -13.99
C PHE A 11 -36.32 30.44 -13.79
N ARG A 12 -36.03 29.66 -12.74
CA ARG A 12 -34.76 28.92 -12.68
C ARG A 12 -34.91 27.70 -13.59
N THR A 13 -34.38 27.78 -14.81
CA THR A 13 -34.13 26.58 -15.60
C THR A 13 -33.04 25.79 -14.89
N CYS A 14 -33.43 24.83 -14.07
CA CYS A 14 -32.52 23.82 -13.56
C CYS A 14 -32.19 22.89 -14.73
N TRP A 15 -31.13 23.22 -15.46
CA TRP A 15 -30.50 22.32 -16.41
C TRP A 15 -29.84 21.20 -15.62
N THR A 16 -30.59 20.13 -15.35
CA THR A 16 -30.02 18.87 -14.89
C THR A 16 -29.45 18.16 -16.11
N GLY A 17 -28.17 18.40 -16.40
CA GLY A 17 -27.43 17.56 -17.33
C GLY A 17 -27.47 16.12 -16.83
N LYS A 18 -28.01 15.20 -17.63
CA LYS A 18 -27.95 13.77 -17.31
C LYS A 18 -26.49 13.33 -17.45
N VAL A 19 -25.84 13.06 -16.32
CA VAL A 19 -24.53 12.39 -16.31
C VAL A 19 -24.80 10.91 -16.55
N ASN A 20 -24.29 10.37 -17.66
CA ASN A 20 -24.38 8.94 -17.96
C ASN A 20 -23.39 8.20 -17.05
N TYR A 21 -23.89 7.60 -15.97
CA TYR A 21 -23.12 6.63 -15.19
C TYR A 21 -23.33 5.25 -15.80
N SER A 22 -22.38 4.75 -16.60
CA SER A 22 -22.32 3.32 -16.90
C SER A 22 -21.62 2.61 -15.74
N SER A 23 -22.19 1.50 -15.29
CA SER A 23 -21.56 0.62 -14.29
C SER A 23 -20.38 -0.18 -14.86
N VAL A 24 -20.21 -0.16 -16.18
CA VAL A 24 -19.21 -0.91 -16.93
C VAL A 24 -18.07 0.07 -17.26
N PRO A 25 -16.79 -0.35 -17.14
CA PRO A 25 -15.67 0.42 -17.65
C PRO A 25 -15.85 0.75 -19.15
N ASP A 26 -15.16 1.79 -19.61
CA ASP A 26 -15.20 2.26 -21.00
C ASP A 26 -14.55 1.23 -21.94
N GLU A 27 -15.26 0.14 -22.20
CA GLU A 27 -14.84 -0.95 -23.06
C GLU A 27 -15.49 -0.77 -24.43
N LEU A 28 -14.67 -0.73 -25.47
CA LEU A 28 -15.15 -0.63 -26.84
C LEU A 28 -15.24 -2.03 -27.42
N THR A 29 -16.48 -2.52 -27.57
CA THR A 29 -16.77 -3.83 -28.16
C THR A 29 -17.20 -3.67 -29.60
N PHE A 30 -16.44 -4.22 -30.55
CA PHE A 30 -16.79 -4.26 -31.96
C PHE A 30 -17.31 -5.65 -32.35
N PHE A 31 -18.39 -5.70 -33.11
CA PHE A 31 -18.88 -6.93 -33.74
C PHE A 31 -18.47 -6.94 -35.20
N LYS A 32 -17.66 -7.92 -35.63
CA LYS A 32 -17.28 -8.07 -37.04
C LYS A 32 -17.23 -9.55 -37.42
N ASN A 33 -17.98 -9.95 -38.44
CA ASN A 33 -17.96 -11.28 -39.04
C ASN A 33 -18.02 -12.41 -37.98
N ASP A 34 -19.06 -12.40 -37.15
CA ASP A 34 -19.29 -13.35 -36.04
C ASP A 34 -18.24 -13.36 -34.92
N MET A 35 -17.30 -12.41 -34.93
CA MET A 35 -16.32 -12.22 -33.86
C MET A 35 -16.63 -10.97 -33.03
N ILE A 36 -16.42 -11.10 -31.72
CA ILE A 36 -16.51 -10.00 -30.76
C ILE A 36 -15.09 -9.57 -30.40
N VAL A 37 -14.74 -8.33 -30.73
CA VAL A 37 -13.42 -7.75 -30.41
C VAL A 37 -13.61 -6.71 -29.31
N CYS A 38 -13.05 -7.00 -28.13
CA CYS A 38 -13.11 -6.10 -26.98
C CYS A 38 -11.79 -5.35 -26.82
N TRP A 39 -11.84 -4.02 -26.84
CA TRP A 39 -10.68 -3.17 -26.54
C TRP A 39 -10.77 -2.66 -25.11
N HIS A 40 -9.83 -3.08 -24.26
CA HIS A 40 -9.73 -2.65 -22.86
C HIS A 40 -8.44 -1.84 -22.69
N ARG A 41 -8.56 -0.52 -22.51
CA ARG A 41 -7.40 0.33 -22.22
C ARG A 41 -6.97 0.12 -20.78
N GLU A 42 -5.66 0.08 -20.55
CA GLU A 42 -5.13 0.12 -19.18
C GLU A 42 -5.48 1.47 -18.53
N PRO A 43 -6.21 1.49 -17.41
CA PRO A 43 -6.56 2.73 -16.73
C PRO A 43 -5.30 3.32 -16.09
N LYS A 44 -5.02 4.60 -16.37
CA LYS A 44 -3.95 5.33 -15.69
C LYS A 44 -4.41 5.73 -14.29
N PHE A 45 -3.54 5.57 -13.30
CA PHE A 45 -3.84 6.02 -11.94
C PHE A 45 -3.98 7.55 -11.90
N PRO A 46 -5.12 8.10 -11.42
CA PRO A 46 -5.33 9.54 -11.35
C PRO A 46 -4.42 10.18 -10.30
N TYR A 47 -3.83 11.33 -10.65
CA TYR A 47 -2.88 12.02 -9.79
C TYR A 47 -3.51 12.46 -8.46
N ASP A 48 -4.78 12.88 -8.48
CA ASP A 48 -5.50 13.35 -7.29
C ASP A 48 -5.72 12.27 -6.22
N CYS A 49 -5.60 10.99 -6.61
CA CYS A 49 -5.67 9.87 -5.67
C CYS A 49 -4.30 9.47 -5.11
N SER A 50 -3.22 10.11 -5.56
CA SER A 50 -1.88 9.87 -5.03
C SER A 50 -1.66 10.65 -3.73
N LYS A 51 -0.75 10.15 -2.89
CA LYS A 51 -0.26 10.89 -1.73
C LYS A 51 1.15 11.39 -2.03
N PRO A 52 1.53 12.59 -1.58
CA PRO A 52 2.91 13.04 -1.69
C PRO A 52 3.82 12.09 -0.92
N LEU A 53 5.06 11.96 -1.38
CA LEU A 53 6.09 11.24 -0.64
C LEU A 53 6.34 11.94 0.69
N PRO A 54 6.57 11.20 1.79
CA PRO A 54 6.90 11.81 3.07
C PRO A 54 8.22 12.58 2.95
N GLU A 55 8.31 13.70 3.67
CA GLU A 55 9.54 14.48 3.74
C GLU A 55 10.67 13.63 4.34
N MET A 56 11.79 13.52 3.61
CA MET A 56 12.96 12.84 4.12
C MET A 56 13.54 13.66 5.27
N GLN A 57 13.65 13.04 6.45
CA GLN A 57 14.36 13.66 7.57
C GLN A 57 15.80 13.97 7.15
N PRO A 58 16.37 15.12 7.57
CA PRO A 58 17.72 15.49 7.18
C PRO A 58 18.72 14.41 7.63
N GLU A 59 19.48 13.88 6.69
CA GLU A 59 20.53 12.91 7.00
C GLU A 59 21.58 13.55 7.93
N SER A 60 22.11 12.76 8.86
CA SER A 60 23.20 13.19 9.74
C SER A 60 24.40 13.65 8.92
N LYS A 61 24.99 14.80 9.27
CA LYS A 61 26.16 15.42 8.59
C LYS A 61 27.47 14.62 8.70
N SER A 62 27.46 13.46 9.37
CA SER A 62 28.61 12.57 9.47
C SER A 62 28.80 11.77 8.19
N VAL A 63 30.06 11.55 7.79
CA VAL A 63 30.41 10.72 6.61
C VAL A 63 29.86 9.30 6.74
N LEU A 64 29.75 8.78 7.96
CA LEU A 64 29.11 7.51 8.27
C LEU A 64 27.73 7.76 8.89
N LYS A 65 26.70 7.11 8.34
CA LYS A 65 25.30 7.20 8.82
C LYS A 65 25.05 6.50 10.16
N VAL A 66 25.99 5.65 10.61
CA VAL A 66 25.86 4.83 11.82
C VAL A 66 27.20 4.88 12.57
N THR A 67 27.16 5.17 13.86
CA THR A 67 28.36 5.06 14.70
C THR A 67 28.65 3.59 15.01
N THR A 68 29.93 3.21 15.11
CA THR A 68 30.33 1.83 15.43
C THR A 68 29.65 1.32 16.70
N ASN A 69 29.47 2.18 17.70
CA ASN A 69 28.79 1.87 18.95
C ASN A 69 27.30 1.54 18.79
N GLU A 70 26.61 2.15 17.83
CA GLU A 70 25.20 1.82 17.51
C GLU A 70 25.09 0.48 16.80
N ALA A 71 26.01 0.19 15.86
CA ALA A 71 26.08 -1.11 15.22
C ALA A 71 26.32 -2.23 16.24
N TYR A 72 27.27 -2.05 17.17
CA TYR A 72 27.55 -3.04 18.22
C TYR A 72 26.35 -3.29 19.15
N LYS A 73 25.54 -2.27 19.45
CA LYS A 73 24.32 -2.44 20.27
C LYS A 73 23.25 -3.32 19.62
N LEU A 74 23.21 -3.38 18.29
CA LEU A 74 22.26 -4.21 17.54
C LEU A 74 22.66 -5.70 17.56
N PHE A 75 23.97 -5.99 17.54
CA PHE A 75 24.47 -7.36 17.48
C PHE A 75 24.74 -7.99 18.86
N ASN A 76 25.00 -7.18 19.90
CA ASN A 76 25.40 -7.68 21.22
C ASN A 76 24.24 -7.98 22.18
N LYS A 77 22.99 -7.83 21.75
CA LYS A 77 21.84 -8.16 22.59
C LYS A 77 21.55 -9.67 22.51
N GLU A 78 22.18 -10.44 23.40
CA GLU A 78 21.74 -11.81 23.70
C GLU A 78 20.45 -11.78 24.51
N GLU A 79 19.36 -11.28 23.91
CA GLU A 79 18.04 -11.38 24.51
C GLU A 79 17.62 -12.86 24.52
N PRO A 80 16.99 -13.36 25.59
CA PRO A 80 16.49 -14.72 25.62
C PRO A 80 15.49 -14.91 24.48
N ARG A 81 15.61 -16.05 23.75
CA ARG A 81 14.75 -16.42 22.61
C ARG A 81 13.25 -16.11 22.75
N PRO A 82 12.58 -16.31 23.91
CA PRO A 82 11.18 -15.93 24.06
C PRO A 82 10.92 -14.43 23.86
N ILE A 83 11.83 -13.55 24.29
CA ILE A 83 11.69 -12.10 24.14
C ILE A 83 11.78 -11.72 22.66
N ILE A 84 12.80 -12.24 21.96
CA ILE A 84 12.95 -12.03 20.52
C ILE A 84 11.71 -12.51 19.75
N ALA A 85 11.20 -13.71 20.07
CA ALA A 85 10.01 -14.24 19.43
C ALA A 85 8.76 -13.37 19.67
N GLU A 86 8.63 -12.75 20.84
CA GLU A 86 7.55 -11.83 21.17
C GLU A 86 7.69 -10.47 20.48
N GLU A 87 8.90 -9.94 20.38
CA GLU A 87 9.18 -8.71 19.61
C GLU A 87 8.90 -8.91 18.12
N MET A 88 9.37 -10.01 17.54
CA MET A 88 9.12 -10.35 16.14
C MET A 88 7.63 -10.53 15.86
N ALA A 89 6.91 -11.20 16.77
CA ALA A 89 5.46 -11.36 16.69
C ALA A 89 4.74 -10.00 16.68
N LYS A 90 5.16 -9.05 17.55
CA LYS A 90 4.60 -7.69 17.59
C LYS A 90 4.89 -6.90 16.31
N MET A 91 6.12 -6.94 15.80
CA MET A 91 6.50 -6.20 14.58
C MET A 91 5.78 -6.71 13.33
N THR A 92 5.59 -8.03 13.21
CA THR A 92 5.02 -8.68 12.03
C THR A 92 3.53 -8.98 12.15
N TYR A 93 2.92 -8.67 13.30
CA TYR A 93 1.55 -9.03 13.63
C TYR A 93 1.27 -10.54 13.50
N THR A 94 2.25 -11.37 13.90
CA THR A 94 2.16 -12.84 13.89
C THR A 94 2.12 -13.42 15.31
N THR A 95 2.04 -14.74 15.45
CA THR A 95 2.11 -15.42 16.76
C THR A 95 3.54 -15.81 17.13
N LYS A 96 3.90 -15.78 18.42
CA LYS A 96 5.25 -16.11 18.89
C LYS A 96 5.75 -17.52 18.56
N HIS A 97 4.84 -18.48 18.39
CA HIS A 97 5.17 -19.90 18.15
C HIS A 97 5.84 -20.17 16.79
N ILE A 98 5.62 -19.30 15.80
CA ILE A 98 6.22 -19.41 14.45
C ILE A 98 7.73 -19.19 14.51
N TRP A 99 8.18 -18.36 15.46
CA TRP A 99 9.58 -17.96 15.63
C TRP A 99 10.41 -18.96 16.43
N PHE A 100 9.80 -20.04 16.94
CA PHE A 100 10.52 -21.15 17.55
C PHE A 100 10.87 -22.22 16.49
N PRO A 101 12.12 -22.72 16.48
CA PRO A 101 12.51 -23.74 15.51
C PRO A 101 11.71 -25.02 15.74
N ARG A 102 11.23 -25.64 14.64
CA ARG A 102 10.57 -26.94 14.72
C ARG A 102 11.60 -28.04 14.93
N ALA A 103 11.20 -29.13 15.59
CA ALA A 103 12.10 -30.25 15.89
C ALA A 103 12.72 -30.88 14.64
N ARG A 104 12.00 -30.89 13.51
CA ARG A 104 12.51 -31.36 12.21
C ARG A 104 13.66 -30.50 11.69
N ASP A 105 13.53 -29.18 11.81
CA ASP A 105 14.49 -28.22 11.25
C ASP A 105 15.80 -28.23 12.04
N LYS A 106 15.74 -28.50 13.35
CA LYS A 106 16.92 -28.71 14.21
C LYS A 106 17.80 -29.87 13.72
N LYS A 107 17.22 -30.88 13.06
CA LYS A 107 17.92 -32.08 12.56
C LYS A 107 18.69 -31.82 11.26
N LYS A 108 18.27 -30.83 10.46
CA LYS A 108 18.88 -30.48 9.16
C LYS A 108 20.22 -29.74 9.32
N MET A 109 20.46 -29.12 10.47
CA MET A 109 21.65 -28.31 10.76
C MET A 109 22.89 -29.11 11.20
N ARG A 110 22.97 -30.41 10.86
CA ARG A 110 24.17 -31.25 11.10
C ARG A 110 25.16 -31.23 9.93
N MET A 111 24.87 -30.43 8.90
CA MET A 111 25.74 -30.23 7.76
C MET A 111 26.74 -29.12 8.09
N GLU A 112 28.01 -29.31 7.72
CA GLU A 112 28.97 -28.22 7.76
C GLU A 112 28.45 -27.08 6.87
N PRO A 113 28.35 -25.83 7.37
CA PRO A 113 27.87 -24.72 6.57
C PRO A 113 28.82 -24.48 5.39
N ASP A 114 28.25 -24.22 4.20
CA ASP A 114 29.04 -23.92 2.98
C ASP A 114 29.98 -22.71 3.17
N ARG A 115 29.71 -21.85 4.17
CA ARG A 115 30.60 -20.76 4.58
C ARG A 115 31.14 -21.03 5.99
N PRO A 116 32.45 -21.30 6.14
CA PRO A 116 33.05 -21.67 7.43
C PRO A 116 33.18 -20.50 8.43
N TYR A 117 32.85 -19.27 8.03
CA TYR A 117 33.02 -18.05 8.85
C TYR A 117 31.72 -17.25 9.01
N LEU A 118 30.56 -17.87 8.81
CA LEU A 118 29.24 -17.25 8.90
C LEU A 118 28.28 -18.09 9.76
#